data_AF-A0A6L7U183-F1
#
_entry.id   AF-A0A6L7U183-F1
#
_cell.length_a   1.000
_cell.length_b   1.000
_cell.length_c   1.000
_cell.angle_alpha   90.00
_cell.angle_beta   90.00
_cell.angle_gamma   90.00
#
_symmetry.space_group_name_H-M   'P 1'
#
loop_
_entity.id
_entity.type
_entity.pdbx_description
1 polymer ?
#
loop_
_entity_poly.entity_id
_entity_poly.type
_entity_poly.pdbx_seq_one_letter_code
_entity_poly.pdbx_strand_id
1 'polypeptide(L)'
;MMTVAAGDAGASGGSQPLVNKVCLYTFVASLIGVVVAMFLISSATVVNVVIALLVMGALPALGRALGNGNIGEGIVPAILGAVGSALGLLVLSSLFWSLLVGATAKGVAFGRLVLFSIVGCIIGSLLVLVLASPLGQDPNWLQTAFVLWGVVWSAAIAFPMSR
;
A
#
# COMPACT_ATOMS: atom_id res chain seq x y z
N MET A 1 26.34 12.49 -41.93
CA MET A 1 26.50 11.26 -41.12
C MET A 1 26.41 11.68 -39.66
N MET A 2 25.35 11.24 -39.00
CA MET A 2 24.93 11.65 -37.66
C MET A 2 25.46 10.58 -36.69
N THR A 3 26.47 10.91 -35.88
CA THR A 3 26.95 10.03 -34.82
C THR A 3 25.99 10.15 -33.64
N VAL A 4 25.15 9.14 -33.48
CA VAL A 4 24.28 8.96 -32.31
C VAL A 4 25.19 8.77 -31.10
N ALA A 5 25.17 9.73 -30.19
CA ALA A 5 25.73 9.55 -28.84
C ALA A 5 24.94 8.42 -28.18
N ALA A 6 25.62 7.31 -27.91
CA ALA A 6 25.09 6.23 -27.09
C ALA A 6 24.78 6.83 -25.72
N GLY A 7 23.48 7.07 -25.46
CA GLY A 7 22.98 7.54 -24.19
C GLY A 7 23.38 6.56 -23.10
N ASP A 8 23.84 7.11 -21.98
CA ASP A 8 24.26 6.43 -20.78
C ASP A 8 23.29 5.31 -20.38
N ALA A 9 23.60 4.09 -20.81
CA ALA A 9 23.21 2.88 -20.09
C ALA A 9 24.11 2.75 -18.85
N GLY A 10 24.10 3.80 -18.04
CA GLY A 10 24.66 3.79 -16.69
C GLY A 10 23.76 2.92 -15.84
N ALA A 11 24.02 1.61 -15.86
CA ALA A 11 23.75 0.75 -14.74
C ALA A 11 24.51 1.32 -13.53
N SER A 12 23.92 2.30 -12.85
CA SER A 12 24.40 2.75 -11.56
C SER A 12 24.02 1.70 -10.52
N GLY A 13 24.83 0.63 -10.51
CA GLY A 13 24.91 -0.37 -9.45
C GLY A 13 25.46 0.22 -8.16
N GLY A 14 24.95 1.37 -7.73
CA GLY A 14 24.99 1.73 -6.33
C GLY A 14 23.99 0.81 -5.64
N SER A 15 24.46 0.03 -4.67
CA SER A 15 23.62 -0.77 -3.79
C SER A 15 22.68 0.15 -3.01
N GLN A 16 21.60 0.61 -3.65
CA GLN A 16 20.50 1.30 -3.00
C GLN A 16 20.01 0.35 -1.91
N PRO A 17 19.95 0.79 -0.65
CA PRO A 17 19.54 -0.07 0.45
C PRO A 17 18.17 -0.67 0.14
N LEU A 18 18.04 -1.97 0.44
CA LEU A 18 16.81 -2.75 0.18
C LEU A 18 15.56 -2.07 0.76
N VAL A 19 15.74 -1.34 1.87
CA VAL A 19 14.78 -0.46 2.52
C VAL A 19 15.36 0.95 2.55
N ASN A 20 14.73 1.89 1.85
CA ASN A 20 15.09 3.31 1.86
C ASN A 20 14.06 4.14 2.64
N LYS A 21 14.28 5.47 2.74
CA LYS A 21 13.35 6.39 3.43
C LYS A 21 11.93 6.29 2.88
N VAL A 22 11.77 6.23 1.56
CA VAL A 22 10.46 6.11 0.88
C VAL A 22 9.72 4.86 1.32
N CYS A 23 10.41 3.72 1.38
CA CYS A 23 9.85 2.46 1.88
C CYS A 23 9.36 2.61 3.33
N LEU A 24 10.18 3.22 4.21
CA LEU A 24 9.83 3.41 5.61
C LEU A 24 8.60 4.32 5.79
N TYR A 25 8.59 5.49 5.15
CA TYR A 25 7.45 6.42 5.27
C TYR A 25 6.16 5.84 4.67
N THR A 26 6.26 5.11 3.54
CA THR A 26 5.12 4.42 2.93
C THR A 26 4.56 3.37 3.87
N PHE A 27 5.42 2.53 4.46
CA PHE A 27 5.01 1.50 5.41
C PHE A 27 4.33 2.10 6.64
N VAL A 28 4.97 3.10 7.27
CA VAL A 28 4.44 3.73 8.49
C VAL A 28 3.11 4.42 8.22
N ALA A 29 3.00 5.19 7.12
CA ALA A 29 1.74 5.84 6.76
C ALA A 29 0.62 4.81 6.48
N SER A 30 0.92 3.77 5.71
CA SER A 30 -0.02 2.68 5.45
C SER A 30 -0.51 2.01 6.73
N LEU A 31 0.41 1.75 7.67
CA LEU A 31 0.11 1.09 8.95
C LEU A 31 -0.74 1.99 9.86
N ILE A 32 -0.48 3.30 9.89
CA ILE A 32 -1.36 4.28 10.54
C ILE A 32 -2.77 4.19 9.92
N GLY A 33 -2.87 4.12 8.60
CA GLY A 33 -4.14 3.98 7.90
C GLY A 33 -4.90 2.71 8.28
N VAL A 34 -4.22 1.57 8.38
CA VAL A 34 -4.79 0.29 8.82
C VAL A 34 -5.32 0.40 10.26
N VAL A 35 -4.54 0.98 11.18
CA VAL A 35 -4.96 1.12 12.58
C VAL A 35 -6.17 2.04 12.71
N VAL A 36 -6.17 3.17 12.01
CA VAL A 36 -7.32 4.10 11.99
C VAL A 36 -8.55 3.40 11.39
N ALA A 37 -8.39 2.67 10.28
CA ALA A 37 -9.46 1.90 9.66
C ALA A 37 -10.06 0.85 10.61
N MET A 38 -9.23 0.17 11.41
CA MET A 38 -9.69 -0.80 12.41
C MET A 38 -10.65 -0.15 13.42
N PHE A 39 -10.29 1.02 13.97
CA PHE A 39 -11.14 1.74 14.92
C PHE A 39 -12.44 2.22 14.28
N LEU A 40 -12.38 2.71 13.04
CA LEU A 40 -13.55 3.18 12.31
C LEU A 40 -14.53 2.05 11.98
N ILE A 41 -14.03 0.90 11.50
CA ILE A 41 -14.85 -0.27 11.15
C ILE A 41 -15.52 -0.87 12.39
N SER A 42 -14.88 -0.78 13.57
CA SER A 42 -15.42 -1.30 14.83
C SER A 42 -16.75 -0.64 15.25
N SER A 43 -17.05 0.56 14.74
CA SER A 43 -18.33 1.25 14.99
C SER A 43 -19.51 0.78 14.11
N ALA A 44 -19.25 -0.12 13.15
CA ALA A 44 -20.23 -0.77 12.28
C ALA A 44 -21.16 0.15 11.44
N THR A 45 -20.87 1.45 11.31
CA THR A 45 -21.64 2.33 10.41
C THR A 45 -21.06 2.30 9.00
N VAL A 46 -21.94 2.32 7.99
CA VAL A 46 -21.54 2.34 6.57
C VAL A 46 -20.59 3.51 6.27
N VAL A 47 -20.88 4.68 6.85
CA VAL A 47 -20.06 5.88 6.70
C VAL A 47 -18.63 5.66 7.21
N ASN A 48 -18.47 5.05 8.39
CA ASN A 48 -17.15 4.82 8.95
C ASN A 48 -16.37 3.74 8.19
N VAL A 49 -17.05 2.76 7.60
CA VAL A 49 -16.41 1.79 6.69
C VAL A 49 -15.88 2.48 5.43
N VAL A 50 -16.65 3.40 4.83
CA VAL A 50 -16.19 4.16 3.65
C VAL A 50 -14.99 5.02 4.02
N ILE A 51 -15.04 5.74 5.15
CA ILE A 51 -13.90 6.56 5.60
C ILE A 51 -12.67 5.69 5.87
N ALA A 52 -12.84 4.52 6.49
CA ALA A 52 -11.76 3.57 6.74
C ALA A 52 -11.07 3.14 5.43
N LEU A 53 -11.84 2.82 4.39
CA LEU A 53 -11.31 2.46 3.08
C LEU A 53 -10.58 3.63 2.40
N LEU A 54 -11.14 4.85 2.49
CA LEU A 54 -10.49 6.04 1.93
C LEU A 54 -9.13 6.30 2.59
N VAL A 55 -9.07 6.19 3.92
CA VAL A 55 -7.86 6.39 4.72
C VAL A 55 -6.81 5.33 4.38
N MET A 56 -7.19 4.05 4.38
CA MET A 56 -6.28 2.96 3.97
C MET A 56 -5.74 3.12 2.55
N GLY A 57 -6.56 3.63 1.63
CA GLY A 57 -6.16 3.85 0.24
C GLY A 57 -5.23 5.05 0.03
N ALA A 58 -5.45 6.15 0.77
CA ALA A 58 -4.72 7.41 0.56
C ALA A 58 -3.33 7.43 1.21
N LEU A 59 -3.22 6.90 2.43
CA LEU A 59 -2.03 7.05 3.26
C LEU A 59 -0.74 6.44 2.69
N PRO A 60 -0.73 5.28 2.00
CA PRO A 60 0.51 4.76 1.42
C PRO A 60 1.10 5.71 0.37
N ALA A 61 0.25 6.31 -0.47
CA ALA A 61 0.68 7.28 -1.47
C ALA A 61 1.21 8.59 -0.84
N LEU A 62 0.59 9.06 0.26
CA LEU A 62 1.09 10.18 1.04
C LEU A 62 2.43 9.85 1.72
N GLY A 63 2.59 8.66 2.27
CA GLY A 63 3.84 8.18 2.86
C GLY A 63 4.98 8.16 1.85
N ARG A 64 4.70 7.71 0.62
CA ARG A 64 5.66 7.78 -0.49
C ARG A 64 6.07 9.22 -0.80
N ALA A 65 5.10 10.12 -0.90
CA ALA A 65 5.34 11.53 -1.20
C ALA A 65 6.16 12.23 -0.11
N LEU A 66 5.89 11.92 1.16
CA LEU A 66 6.68 12.35 2.31
C LEU A 66 8.13 11.82 2.22
N GLY A 67 8.30 10.54 1.88
CA GLY A 67 9.62 9.95 1.72
C GLY A 67 10.43 10.54 0.57
N ASN A 68 9.76 11.02 -0.49
CA ASN A 68 10.36 11.74 -1.60
C ASN A 68 10.59 13.24 -1.32
N GLY A 69 10.13 13.75 -0.18
CA GLY A 69 10.20 15.18 0.16
C GLY A 69 9.30 16.08 -0.70
N ASN A 70 8.33 15.50 -1.43
CA ASN A 70 7.44 16.24 -2.32
C ASN A 70 5.97 15.85 -2.10
N ILE A 71 5.35 16.44 -1.07
CA ILE A 71 3.95 16.18 -0.70
C ILE A 71 2.98 16.57 -1.82
N GLY A 72 3.27 17.64 -2.57
CA GLY A 72 2.39 18.15 -3.63
C GLY A 72 2.16 17.15 -4.75
N GLU A 73 3.21 16.45 -5.20
CA GLU A 73 3.10 15.39 -6.21
C GLU A 73 2.39 14.12 -5.68
N GLY A 74 2.26 13.98 -4.36
CA GLY A 74 1.57 12.88 -3.69
C GLY A 74 0.05 13.01 -3.62
N ILE A 75 -0.49 14.20 -3.83
CA ILE A 75 -1.93 14.48 -3.62
C ILE A 75 -2.79 13.70 -4.62
N VAL A 76 -2.44 13.73 -5.91
CA VAL A 76 -3.20 13.03 -6.95
C VAL A 76 -3.18 11.50 -6.74
N PRO A 77 -2.02 10.85 -6.54
CA PRO A 77 -1.97 9.44 -6.19
C PRO A 77 -2.73 9.09 -4.90
N ALA A 78 -2.73 9.97 -3.90
CA ALA A 78 -3.46 9.74 -2.65
C ALA A 78 -4.98 9.77 -2.83
N ILE A 79 -5.51 10.76 -3.58
CA ILE A 79 -6.94 10.84 -3.90
C ILE A 79 -7.37 9.60 -4.69
N LEU A 80 -6.59 9.23 -5.70
CA LEU A 80 -6.88 8.08 -6.55
C LEU A 80 -6.73 6.74 -5.80
N GLY A 81 -5.79 6.66 -4.86
CA GLY A 81 -5.70 5.54 -3.92
C GLY A 81 -6.93 5.45 -3.02
N ALA A 82 -7.39 6.57 -2.46
CA ALA A 82 -8.62 6.59 -1.66
C ALA A 82 -9.81 6.07 -2.47
N VAL A 83 -10.01 6.61 -3.67
CA VAL A 83 -11.08 6.22 -4.59
C VAL A 83 -10.98 4.75 -4.98
N GLY A 84 -9.78 4.27 -5.33
CA GLY A 84 -9.56 2.87 -5.70
C GLY A 84 -9.84 1.88 -4.57
N SER A 85 -9.52 2.27 -3.34
CA SER A 85 -9.81 1.47 -2.15
C SER A 85 -11.29 1.47 -1.78
N ALA A 86 -12.01 2.57 -2.03
CA ALA A 86 -13.44 2.69 -1.72
C ALA A 86 -14.37 2.07 -2.78
N LEU A 87 -13.97 2.10 -4.07
CA LEU A 87 -14.80 1.59 -5.18
C LEU A 87 -14.71 0.07 -5.38
N GLY A 88 -13.65 -0.58 -4.91
CA GLY A 88 -13.48 -2.01 -5.12
C GLY A 88 -14.14 -2.88 -4.04
N LEU A 89 -14.83 -3.94 -4.46
CA LEU A 89 -15.10 -5.11 -3.60
C LEU A 89 -13.76 -5.70 -3.13
N LEU A 90 -13.64 -6.09 -1.85
CA LEU A 90 -12.43 -6.53 -1.10
C LEU A 90 -11.21 -7.07 -1.89
N VAL A 91 -11.41 -7.89 -2.92
CA VAL A 91 -10.32 -8.46 -3.74
C VAL A 91 -10.00 -7.58 -4.96
N LEU A 92 -11.02 -7.02 -5.61
CA LEU A 92 -10.85 -6.09 -6.72
C LEU A 92 -10.31 -4.73 -6.27
N SER A 93 -10.57 -4.31 -5.02
CA SER A 93 -10.02 -3.07 -4.46
C SER A 93 -8.50 -3.04 -4.51
N SER A 94 -7.82 -4.16 -4.27
CA SER A 94 -6.35 -4.22 -4.35
C SER A 94 -5.83 -4.01 -5.78
N LEU A 95 -6.56 -4.51 -6.79
CA LEU A 95 -6.24 -4.31 -8.21
C LEU A 95 -6.51 -2.88 -8.66
N PHE A 96 -7.70 -2.35 -8.37
CA PHE A 96 -8.09 -0.98 -8.72
C PHE A 96 -7.20 0.04 -8.03
N TRP A 97 -6.88 -0.18 -6.76
CA TRP A 97 -5.95 0.67 -6.02
C TRP A 97 -4.56 0.70 -6.67
N SER A 98 -3.98 -0.47 -6.94
CA SER A 98 -2.65 -0.54 -7.57
C SER A 98 -2.64 0.06 -8.98
N LEU A 99 -3.76 -0.02 -9.72
CA LEU A 99 -3.94 0.63 -11.02
C LEU A 99 -3.96 2.15 -10.90
N LEU A 100 -4.80 2.67 -10.01
CA LEU A 100 -5.00 4.11 -9.85
C LEU A 100 -3.78 4.80 -9.25
N VAL A 101 -3.14 4.18 -8.25
CA VAL A 101 -1.90 4.69 -7.66
C VAL A 101 -0.72 4.48 -8.60
N GLY A 102 -0.58 3.30 -9.21
CA GLY A 102 0.53 2.99 -10.11
C GLY A 102 0.52 3.80 -11.41
N ALA A 103 -0.65 4.19 -11.91
CA ALA A 103 -0.78 5.02 -13.11
C ALA A 103 -0.40 6.49 -12.87
N THR A 104 -0.48 6.97 -11.62
CA THR A 104 -0.27 8.39 -11.29
C THR A 104 0.97 8.68 -10.47
N ALA A 105 1.46 7.68 -9.73
CA ALA A 105 2.72 7.74 -9.01
C ALA A 105 3.90 7.64 -9.99
N LYS A 106 4.49 8.78 -10.37
CA LYS A 106 5.69 8.83 -11.22
C LYS A 106 6.79 7.95 -10.63
N GLY A 107 7.39 7.09 -11.46
CA GLY A 107 8.51 6.22 -11.07
C GLY A 107 8.10 4.94 -10.32
N VAL A 108 6.81 4.60 -10.22
CA VAL A 108 6.39 3.28 -9.72
C VAL A 108 6.10 2.36 -10.90
N ALA A 109 6.70 1.17 -10.91
CA ALA A 109 6.34 0.14 -11.88
C ALA A 109 4.98 -0.48 -11.54
N PHE A 110 3.93 -0.09 -12.27
CA PHE A 110 2.55 -0.58 -12.09
C PHE A 110 2.47 -2.11 -11.92
N GLY A 111 3.08 -2.88 -12.83
CA GLY A 111 3.04 -4.34 -12.78
C GLY A 111 3.65 -4.93 -11.50
N ARG A 112 4.71 -4.30 -10.97
CA ARG A 112 5.31 -4.70 -9.68
C ARG A 112 4.39 -4.33 -8.53
N LEU A 113 3.80 -3.14 -8.54
CA LEU A 113 2.89 -2.71 -7.48
C LEU A 113 1.67 -3.63 -7.37
N VAL A 114 1.07 -4.00 -8.51
CA VAL A 114 -0.04 -4.97 -8.56
C VAL A 114 0.38 -6.31 -7.99
N LEU A 115 1.49 -6.87 -8.48
CA LEU A 115 1.95 -8.19 -8.07
C LEU A 115 2.21 -8.25 -6.55
N PHE A 116 2.90 -7.24 -6.02
CA PHE A 116 3.19 -7.16 -4.58
C PHE A 116 1.94 -6.90 -3.73
N SER A 117 1.00 -6.09 -4.21
CA SER A 117 -0.29 -5.89 -3.53
C SER A 117 -1.07 -7.20 -3.42
N ILE A 118 -1.21 -7.95 -4.52
CA ILE A 118 -1.88 -9.27 -4.54
C ILE A 118 -1.17 -10.26 -3.61
N VAL A 119 0.16 -10.35 -3.72
CA VAL A 119 0.96 -11.24 -2.87
C VAL A 119 0.79 -10.87 -1.40
N GLY A 120 0.80 -9.58 -1.06
CA GLY A 120 0.54 -9.07 0.29
C GLY A 120 -0.83 -9.49 0.82
N CYS A 121 -1.88 -9.39 0.00
CA CYS A 121 -3.22 -9.85 0.38
C CYS A 121 -3.27 -11.37 0.61
N ILE A 122 -2.62 -12.16 -0.25
CA ILE A 122 -2.59 -13.63 -0.13
C ILE A 122 -1.84 -14.03 1.14
N ILE A 123 -0.62 -13.53 1.33
CA ILE A 123 0.20 -13.85 2.51
C ILE A 123 -0.47 -13.36 3.79
N GLY A 124 -1.05 -12.15 3.77
CA GLY A 124 -1.78 -11.60 4.91
C GLY A 124 -2.98 -12.49 5.28
N SER A 125 -3.75 -12.95 4.30
CA SER A 125 -4.89 -13.84 4.54
C SER A 125 -4.45 -15.21 5.07
N LEU A 126 -3.36 -15.78 4.54
CA LEU A 126 -2.78 -17.01 5.06
C LEU A 126 -2.32 -16.86 6.51
N LEU A 127 -1.66 -15.74 6.85
CA LEU A 127 -1.24 -15.43 8.21
C LEU A 127 -2.44 -15.35 9.16
N VAL A 128 -3.52 -14.68 8.74
CA VAL A 128 -4.77 -14.61 9.51
C VAL A 128 -5.37 -15.99 9.71
N LEU A 129 -5.43 -16.84 8.68
CA LEU A 129 -5.99 -18.19 8.81
C LEU A 129 -5.17 -19.08 9.75
N VAL A 130 -3.84 -18.99 9.67
CA VAL A 130 -2.95 -19.73 10.57
C VAL A 130 -3.11 -19.25 12.01
N LEU A 131 -3.28 -17.94 12.25
CA LEU A 131 -3.45 -17.36 13.59
C LEU A 131 -4.89 -17.40 14.11
N ALA A 132 -5.90 -17.56 13.26
CA ALA A 132 -7.26 -17.81 13.67
C ALA A 132 -7.41 -19.21 14.30
N SER A 133 -6.53 -20.15 13.92
CA SER A 133 -6.55 -21.53 14.44
C SER A 133 -6.22 -21.68 15.94
N PRO A 134 -5.29 -20.90 16.56
CA PRO A 134 -4.93 -21.04 17.97
C PRO A 134 -5.56 -19.98 18.88
N LEU A 135 -6.08 -18.86 18.34
CA LEU A 135 -6.60 -17.71 19.12
C LEU A 135 -8.05 -17.89 19.62
N GLY A 136 -8.62 -19.09 19.51
CA GLY A 136 -9.83 -19.47 20.24
C GLY A 136 -11.02 -18.52 20.09
N GLN A 137 -11.32 -18.00 18.89
CA GLN A 137 -12.50 -17.16 18.60
C GLN A 137 -12.89 -16.08 19.65
N ASP A 138 -11.96 -15.54 20.43
CA ASP A 138 -12.21 -14.39 21.31
C ASP A 138 -12.60 -13.17 20.47
N PRO A 139 -13.71 -12.44 20.67
CA PRO A 139 -14.24 -11.43 19.73
C PRO A 139 -13.24 -10.37 19.23
N ASN A 140 -12.12 -10.14 19.94
CA ASN A 140 -11.02 -9.27 19.53
C ASN A 140 -10.09 -9.89 18.46
N TRP A 141 -10.15 -11.19 18.22
CA TRP A 141 -9.31 -11.93 17.27
C TRP A 141 -9.43 -11.36 15.86
N LEU A 142 -10.62 -10.90 15.46
CA LEU A 142 -10.87 -10.33 14.14
C LEU A 142 -10.17 -8.97 13.97
N GLN A 143 -10.16 -8.14 15.02
CA GLN A 143 -9.46 -6.86 15.00
C GLN A 143 -7.94 -7.07 14.92
N THR A 144 -7.41 -7.97 15.75
CA THR A 144 -6.00 -8.34 15.73
C THR A 144 -5.60 -8.94 14.37
N ALA A 145 -6.43 -9.83 13.82
CA ALA A 145 -6.25 -10.41 12.49
C ALA A 145 -6.23 -9.33 11.39
N PHE A 146 -7.15 -8.37 11.43
CA PHE A 146 -7.20 -7.28 10.47
C PHE A 146 -5.93 -6.41 10.51
N VAL A 147 -5.44 -6.06 11.70
CA VAL A 147 -4.20 -5.30 11.84
C VAL A 147 -3.01 -6.11 11.32
N LEU A 148 -2.89 -7.39 11.69
CA LEU A 148 -1.81 -8.26 11.21
C LEU A 148 -1.83 -8.44 9.69
N TRP A 149 -3.02 -8.62 9.11
CA TRP A 149 -3.21 -8.62 7.66
C TRP A 149 -2.71 -7.32 7.04
N GLY A 150 -3.12 -6.19 7.62
CA GLY A 150 -2.75 -4.86 7.14
C GLY A 150 -1.26 -4.56 7.30
N VAL A 151 -0.57 -5.12 8.31
CA VAL A 151 0.90 -5.04 8.45
C VAL A 151 1.58 -5.74 7.28
N VAL A 152 1.16 -6.96 6.95
CA VAL A 152 1.73 -7.74 5.84
C VAL A 152 1.49 -7.03 4.50
N TRP A 153 0.27 -6.58 4.27
CA TRP A 153 -0.07 -5.85 3.04
C TRP A 153 0.71 -4.53 2.95
N SER A 154 0.80 -3.75 4.03
CA SER A 154 1.57 -2.50 4.09
C SER A 154 3.05 -2.71 3.76
N ALA A 155 3.65 -3.79 4.29
CA ALA A 155 5.03 -4.14 3.99
C ALA A 155 5.21 -4.51 2.51
N ALA A 156 4.27 -5.28 1.95
CA ALA A 156 4.32 -5.71 0.57
C ALA A 156 4.24 -4.54 -0.42
N ILE A 157 3.37 -3.55 -0.18
CA ILE A 157 3.21 -2.38 -1.07
C ILE A 157 4.30 -1.32 -0.90
N ALA A 158 4.92 -1.22 0.29
CA ALA A 158 5.96 -0.22 0.55
C ALA A 158 7.22 -0.45 -0.29
N PHE A 159 7.56 -1.72 -0.52
CA PHE A 159 8.73 -2.11 -1.30
C PHE A 159 8.69 -1.64 -2.77
N PRO A 160 7.68 -1.97 -3.60
CA PRO A 160 7.59 -1.51 -4.98
C PRO A 160 7.35 0.01 -5.11
N MET A 161 6.88 0.71 -4.08
CA MET A 161 6.73 2.17 -4.11
C MET A 161 8.05 2.93 -3.94
N SER A 162 9.06 2.25 -3.40
CA SER A 162 10.39 2.80 -3.10
C SER A 162 11.41 2.67 -4.23
N ARG A 163 11.05 1.98 -5.32
CA ARG A 163 11.91 1.61 -6.45
C ARG A 163 11.25 1.89 -7.78
#